data_AF-A0A7K1ACM2-F1
#
_entry.id   AF-A0A7K1ACM2-F1
#
_cell.length_a   1.000
_cell.length_b   1.000
_cell.length_c   1.000
_cell.angle_alpha   90.00
_cell.angle_beta   90.00
_cell.angle_gamma   90.00
#
_symmetry.space_group_name_H-M   'P 1'
#
loop_
_entity.id
_entity.type
_entity.pdbx_description
1 polymer ?
#
loop_
_entity_poly.entity_id
_entity_poly.type
_entity_poly.pdbx_seq_one_letter_code
_entity_poly.pdbx_strand_id
1 'polypeptide(L)'
;EVVERMINATAGKILLARINVDDNPSIVQAFRVQAVPALFALRDGGILGEFQGQLSEAAIAQFLEQMLPTATQEEIAALIARGDEQSLLAVLDIEPGNEIAIVALATILTARGEGEAALSLLARVPETENVRKASAAARLSLRPPDDYDTQLEKLLDSVKLDDDARQQFVDILEVMGLDDPRSAVWRKKLTARLY
;
A
#
# COMPACT_ATOMS: atom_id res chain seq x y z
N GLU A 1 23.59 30.03 10.16
CA GLU A 1 24.60 29.40 9.28
C GLU A 1 25.03 28.01 9.74
N VAL A 2 25.44 27.79 11.00
CA VAL A 2 25.88 26.46 11.48
C VAL A 2 24.77 25.40 11.40
N VAL A 3 23.58 25.69 11.95
CA VAL A 3 22.42 24.76 11.91
C VAL A 3 22.06 24.37 10.48
N GLU A 4 21.98 25.33 9.58
CA GLU A 4 21.63 25.11 8.17
C GLU A 4 22.66 24.25 7.44
N ARG A 5 23.96 24.52 7.67
CA ARG A 5 25.04 23.69 7.12
C ARG A 5 24.96 22.25 7.60
N MET A 6 24.71 22.03 8.88
CA MET A 6 24.62 20.70 9.47
C MET A 6 23.38 19.94 8.98
N ILE A 7 22.24 20.61 8.84
CA ILE A 7 21.02 20.00 8.28
C ILE A 7 21.23 19.64 6.81
N ASN A 8 21.85 20.51 6.01
CA ASN A 8 22.15 20.21 4.61
C ASN A 8 23.04 18.96 4.45
N ALA A 9 23.96 18.72 5.40
CA ALA A 9 24.79 17.51 5.42
C ALA A 9 23.99 16.22 5.69
N THR A 10 22.74 16.31 6.16
CA THR A 10 21.86 15.13 6.37
C THR A 10 21.21 14.62 5.09
N ALA A 11 21.48 15.24 3.93
CA ALA A 11 20.98 14.84 2.61
C ALA A 11 19.45 14.70 2.56
N GLY A 12 18.72 15.61 3.23
CA GLY A 12 17.27 15.66 3.22
C GLY A 12 16.58 14.76 4.25
N LYS A 13 17.33 14.04 5.10
CA LYS A 13 16.76 13.28 6.24
C LYS A 13 16.14 14.19 7.29
N ILE A 14 16.63 15.42 7.40
CA ILE A 14 16.07 16.47 8.26
C ILE A 14 15.69 17.66 7.40
N LEU A 15 14.50 18.20 7.63
CA LEU A 15 14.01 19.42 6.98
C LEU A 15 14.08 20.58 7.98
N LEU A 16 14.61 21.74 7.53
CA LEU A 16 14.66 22.96 8.32
C LEU A 16 13.50 23.89 7.97
N ALA A 17 12.66 24.20 8.95
CA ALA A 17 11.69 25.29 8.85
C ALA A 17 12.16 26.47 9.72
N ARG A 18 12.30 27.66 9.12
CA ARG A 18 12.65 28.91 9.83
C ARG A 18 11.41 29.76 10.04
N ILE A 19 11.20 30.23 11.26
CA ILE A 19 10.08 31.07 11.64
C ILE A 19 10.63 32.36 12.26
N ASN A 20 10.14 33.51 11.80
CA ASN A 20 10.38 34.78 12.48
C ASN A 20 9.38 34.91 13.65
N VAL A 21 9.91 35.04 14.88
CA VAL A 21 9.09 35.13 16.09
C VAL A 21 8.30 36.44 16.19
N ASP A 22 8.84 37.53 15.64
CA ASP A 22 8.19 38.85 15.69
C ASP A 22 6.90 38.87 14.86
N ASP A 23 6.91 38.17 13.73
CA ASP A 23 5.77 38.08 12.81
C ASP A 23 4.77 36.98 13.22
N ASN A 24 5.13 36.06 14.13
CA ASN A 24 4.36 34.85 14.45
C ASN A 24 4.16 34.65 15.97
N PRO A 25 3.55 35.60 16.70
CA PRO A 25 3.41 35.53 18.16
C PRO A 25 2.57 34.33 18.64
N SER A 26 1.62 33.84 17.83
CA SER A 26 0.82 32.65 18.16
C SER A 26 1.68 31.38 18.23
N ILE A 27 2.68 31.25 17.35
CA ILE A 27 3.62 30.12 17.35
C ILE A 27 4.52 30.19 18.58
N VAL A 28 5.01 31.39 18.92
CA VAL A 28 5.83 31.63 20.12
C VAL A 28 5.08 31.16 21.38
N GLN A 29 3.79 31.47 21.49
CA GLN A 29 2.96 31.03 22.62
C GLN A 29 2.70 29.52 22.59
N ALA A 30 2.34 28.95 21.43
CA ALA A 30 2.04 27.53 21.29
C ALA A 30 3.23 26.64 21.66
N PHE A 31 4.44 27.03 21.22
CA PHE A 31 5.69 26.34 21.52
C PHE A 31 6.36 26.83 22.81
N ARG A 32 5.73 27.75 23.55
CA ARG A 32 6.22 28.31 24.82
C ARG A 32 7.67 28.78 24.75
N VAL A 33 8.01 29.51 23.69
CA VAL A 33 9.36 30.02 23.47
C VAL A 33 9.68 31.11 24.49
N GLN A 34 10.73 30.90 25.29
CA GLN A 34 11.20 31.81 26.34
C GLN A 34 12.48 32.56 25.93
N ALA A 35 13.28 31.96 25.04
CA ALA A 35 14.54 32.55 24.58
C ALA A 35 14.80 32.24 23.10
N VAL A 36 15.40 33.20 22.39
CA VAL A 36 15.84 33.06 20.99
C VAL A 36 17.37 33.03 20.96
N PRO A 37 18.01 32.14 20.17
CA PRO A 37 17.41 31.17 19.25
C PRO A 37 16.77 29.97 19.97
N ALA A 38 15.70 29.44 19.37
CA ALA A 38 15.03 28.20 19.79
C ALA A 38 14.94 27.21 18.63
N LEU A 39 15.21 25.93 18.90
CA LEU A 39 15.02 24.81 17.97
C LEU A 39 14.04 23.82 18.55
N PHE A 40 13.16 23.31 17.70
CA PHE A 40 12.22 22.25 18.04
C PHE A 40 12.37 21.13 17.01
N ALA A 41 12.49 19.90 17.49
CA ALA A 41 12.50 18.69 16.69
C ALA A 41 11.08 18.15 16.63
N LEU A 42 10.56 17.99 15.41
CA LEU A 42 9.22 17.48 15.18
C LEU A 42 9.29 16.15 14.42
N ARG A 43 8.53 15.14 14.85
CA ARG A 43 8.32 13.87 14.14
C ARG A 43 6.90 13.39 14.40
N ASP A 44 6.21 12.95 13.35
CA ASP A 44 4.83 12.45 13.40
C ASP A 44 3.84 13.40 14.13
N GLY A 45 4.05 14.71 13.97
CA GLY A 45 3.23 15.77 14.58
C GLY A 45 3.53 16.02 16.07
N GLY A 46 4.43 15.26 16.69
CA GLY A 46 4.88 15.46 18.07
C GLY A 46 6.22 16.19 18.17
N ILE A 47 6.46 16.86 19.30
CA ILE A 47 7.76 17.44 19.66
C ILE A 47 8.62 16.34 20.26
N LEU A 48 9.71 15.97 19.59
CA LEU A 48 10.69 15.02 20.08
C LEU A 48 11.70 15.65 21.05
N GLY A 49 11.98 16.94 20.88
CA GLY A 49 12.93 17.66 21.68
C GLY A 49 12.91 19.15 21.39
N GLU A 50 13.40 19.93 22.35
CA GLU A 50 13.54 21.38 22.21
C GLU A 50 14.87 21.86 22.78
N PHE A 51 15.35 22.97 22.24
CA PHE A 51 16.49 23.70 22.77
C PHE A 51 16.20 25.20 22.69
N GLN A 52 16.43 25.94 23.76
CA GLN A 52 16.23 27.38 23.80
C GLN A 52 17.45 28.07 24.43
N GLY A 53 18.03 29.06 23.76
CA GLY A 53 19.18 29.82 24.25
C GLY A 53 20.49 29.52 23.52
N GLN A 54 21.63 29.55 24.22
CA GLN A 54 22.95 29.41 23.60
C GLN A 54 23.24 27.98 23.16
N LEU A 55 23.33 27.79 21.85
CA LEU A 55 23.65 26.51 21.22
C LEU A 55 25.15 26.43 20.91
N SER A 56 25.83 25.43 21.44
CA SER A 56 27.14 25.02 20.91
C SER A 56 26.94 24.16 19.67
N GLU A 57 27.93 24.13 18.77
CA GLU A 57 27.90 23.27 17.58
C GLU A 57 27.76 21.79 17.96
N ALA A 58 28.41 21.37 19.05
CA ALA A 58 28.30 20.01 19.59
C ALA A 58 26.87 19.68 20.09
N ALA A 59 26.18 20.63 20.74
CA ALA A 59 24.80 20.44 21.18
C ALA A 59 23.84 20.33 19.99
N ILE A 60 24.05 21.14 18.93
CA ILE A 60 23.29 21.02 17.68
C ILE A 60 23.53 19.66 17.04
N ALA A 61 24.78 19.18 17.00
CA ALA A 61 25.11 17.88 16.42
C ALA A 61 24.36 16.73 17.10
N GLN A 62 24.42 16.68 18.44
CA GLN A 62 23.71 15.66 19.23
C GLN A 62 22.19 15.75 19.05
N PHE A 63 21.66 16.97 18.98
CA PHE A 63 20.23 17.19 18.75
C PHE A 63 19.78 16.65 17.40
N LEU A 64 20.54 16.93 16.32
CA LEU A 64 20.25 16.42 14.99
C LEU A 64 20.43 14.90 14.91
N GLU A 65 21.42 14.33 15.60
CA GLU A 65 21.65 12.88 15.62
C GLU A 65 20.44 12.10 16.15
N GLN A 66 19.77 12.60 17.19
CA GLN A 66 18.53 12.01 17.71
C GLN A 66 17.37 12.04 16.71
N MET A 67 17.42 12.95 15.74
CA MET A 67 16.41 13.08 14.69
C MET A 67 16.69 12.18 13.48
N LEU A 68 17.91 11.67 13.32
CA LEU A 68 18.24 10.80 12.21
C LEU A 68 17.57 9.42 12.38
N PRO A 69 17.19 8.77 11.27
CA PRO A 69 16.75 7.38 11.33
C PRO A 69 17.85 6.50 11.92
N THR A 70 17.46 5.46 12.65
CA THR A 70 18.44 4.47 13.11
C THR A 70 18.94 3.63 11.93
N ALA A 71 20.11 3.00 12.06
CA ALA A 71 20.63 2.09 11.02
C ALA A 71 19.61 1.02 10.62
N THR A 72 18.85 0.50 11.58
CA THR A 72 17.75 -0.46 11.35
C THR A 72 16.62 0.15 10.51
N GLN A 73 16.23 1.40 10.75
CA GLN A 73 15.20 2.07 9.96
C GLN A 73 15.66 2.32 8.52
N GLU A 74 16.94 2.65 8.32
CA GLU A 74 17.52 2.80 6.99
C GLU A 74 17.57 1.47 6.23
N GLU A 75 17.91 0.39 6.93
CA GLU A 75 17.89 -0.97 6.38
C GLU A 75 16.47 -1.38 5.95
N ILE A 76 15.47 -1.20 6.82
CA ILE A 76 14.07 -1.47 6.49
C ILE A 76 13.63 -0.66 5.27
N ALA A 77 13.93 0.64 5.22
CA ALA A 77 13.56 1.49 4.09
C ALA A 77 14.23 1.03 2.78
N ALA A 78 15.50 0.62 2.83
CA ALA A 78 16.21 0.10 1.68
C ALA A 78 15.63 -1.24 1.18
N LEU A 79 15.22 -2.12 2.09
CA LEU A 79 14.57 -3.39 1.75
C LEU A 79 13.17 -3.17 1.15
N ILE A 80 12.36 -2.29 1.74
CA ILE A 80 11.05 -1.91 1.19
C ILE A 80 11.21 -1.31 -0.22
N ALA A 81 12.23 -0.45 -0.43
CA ALA A 81 12.47 0.18 -1.72
C ALA A 81 12.84 -0.82 -2.84
N ARG A 82 13.47 -1.95 -2.50
CA ARG A 82 13.71 -3.03 -3.47
C ARG A 82 12.41 -3.72 -3.88
N GLY A 83 11.48 -3.89 -2.93
CA GLY A 83 10.12 -4.36 -3.18
C GLY A 83 9.99 -5.82 -3.63
N ASP A 84 11.09 -6.58 -3.67
CA ASP A 84 11.07 -8.01 -3.95
C ASP A 84 10.67 -8.81 -2.71
N GLU A 85 10.15 -10.02 -2.93
CA GLU A 85 9.65 -10.90 -1.86
C GLU A 85 10.71 -11.19 -0.79
N GLN A 86 11.98 -11.42 -1.17
CA GLN A 86 13.03 -11.72 -0.21
C GLN A 86 13.34 -10.52 0.68
N SER A 87 13.39 -9.32 0.10
CA SER A 87 13.58 -8.08 0.85
C SER A 87 12.41 -7.80 1.79
N LEU A 88 11.16 -8.03 1.35
CA LEU A 88 9.98 -7.83 2.18
C LEU A 88 9.92 -8.84 3.34
N LEU A 89 10.30 -10.09 3.11
CA LEU A 89 10.42 -11.09 4.18
C LEU A 89 11.48 -10.69 5.22
N ALA A 90 12.64 -10.18 4.77
CA ALA A 90 13.67 -9.66 5.68
C ALA A 90 13.17 -8.47 6.52
N VAL A 91 12.32 -7.60 5.95
CA VAL A 91 11.65 -6.55 6.74
C VAL A 91 10.76 -7.16 7.82
N LEU A 92 10.01 -8.21 7.51
CA LEU A 92 9.13 -8.88 8.49
C LEU A 92 9.89 -9.66 9.57
N ASP A 93 11.13 -10.07 9.29
CA ASP A 93 12.01 -10.66 10.32
C ASP A 93 12.47 -9.61 11.34
N ILE A 94 12.68 -8.37 10.88
CA ILE A 94 13.08 -7.24 11.74
C ILE A 94 11.85 -6.65 12.45
N GLU A 95 10.78 -6.38 11.69
CA GLU A 95 9.55 -5.75 12.14
C GLU A 95 8.33 -6.55 11.63
N PRO A 96 7.89 -7.58 12.37
CA PRO A 96 6.81 -8.49 11.95
C PRO A 96 5.44 -7.83 11.71
N GLY A 97 5.25 -6.59 12.18
CA GLY A 97 4.03 -5.80 12.05
C GLY A 97 4.13 -4.66 11.03
N ASN A 98 5.19 -4.62 10.21
CA ASN A 98 5.36 -3.56 9.22
C ASN A 98 4.27 -3.66 8.12
N GLU A 99 3.31 -2.73 8.16
CA GLU A 99 2.18 -2.71 7.23
C GLU A 99 2.64 -2.63 5.77
N ILE A 100 3.64 -1.80 5.48
CA ILE A 100 4.12 -1.59 4.11
C ILE A 100 4.64 -2.91 3.54
N ALA A 101 5.45 -3.64 4.31
CA ALA A 101 5.98 -4.93 3.90
C ALA A 101 4.89 -5.99 3.75
N ILE A 102 3.93 -6.05 4.69
CA ILE A 102 2.79 -6.98 4.64
C ILE A 102 1.92 -6.73 3.41
N VAL A 103 1.56 -5.48 3.13
CA VAL A 103 0.71 -5.12 1.99
C VAL A 103 1.41 -5.41 0.68
N ALA A 104 2.70 -5.07 0.57
CA ALA A 104 3.48 -5.34 -0.63
C ALA A 104 3.61 -6.85 -0.89
N LEU A 105 3.92 -7.64 0.15
CA LEU A 105 4.06 -9.09 0.03
C LEU A 105 2.70 -9.75 -0.30
N ALA A 106 1.62 -9.33 0.34
CA ALA A 106 0.27 -9.79 0.02
C ALA A 106 -0.14 -9.48 -1.42
N THR A 107 0.31 -8.35 -1.97
CA THR A 107 0.08 -7.99 -3.37
C THR A 107 0.82 -8.96 -4.31
N ILE A 108 2.07 -9.33 -4.00
CA ILE A 108 2.84 -10.34 -4.74
C ILE A 108 2.14 -11.70 -4.70
N LEU A 109 1.71 -12.15 -3.53
CA LEU A 109 0.99 -13.43 -3.34
C LEU A 109 -0.33 -13.44 -4.12
N THR A 110 -1.09 -12.34 -4.07
CA THR A 110 -2.34 -12.19 -4.83
C THR A 110 -2.11 -12.33 -6.33
N ALA A 111 -1.04 -11.71 -6.86
CA ALA A 111 -0.70 -11.80 -8.28
C ALA A 111 -0.31 -13.21 -8.73
N ARG A 112 0.14 -14.07 -7.80
CA ARG A 112 0.44 -15.50 -8.04
C ARG A 112 -0.77 -16.42 -7.89
N GLY A 113 -1.94 -15.87 -7.55
CA GLY A 113 -3.14 -16.64 -7.25
C GLY A 113 -3.21 -17.17 -5.82
N GLU A 114 -2.26 -16.81 -4.96
CA GLU A 114 -2.19 -17.23 -3.56
C GLU A 114 -3.02 -16.29 -2.65
N GLY A 115 -4.27 -16.02 -3.05
CA GLY A 115 -5.13 -15.04 -2.37
C GLY A 115 -5.45 -15.39 -0.91
N GLU A 116 -5.50 -16.68 -0.54
CA GLU A 116 -5.72 -17.11 0.84
C GLU A 116 -4.52 -16.75 1.73
N ALA A 117 -3.30 -17.00 1.24
CA ALA A 117 -2.07 -16.63 1.94
C ALA A 117 -1.95 -15.11 2.08
N ALA A 118 -2.31 -14.36 1.03
CA ALA A 118 -2.36 -12.90 1.07
C ALA A 118 -3.33 -12.40 2.16
N LEU A 119 -4.53 -12.96 2.25
CA LEU A 119 -5.52 -12.60 3.28
C LEU A 119 -5.06 -12.94 4.69
N SER A 120 -4.43 -14.10 4.87
CA SER A 120 -3.86 -14.50 6.17
C SER A 120 -2.78 -13.52 6.64
N LEU A 121 -1.92 -13.07 5.72
CA LEU A 121 -0.88 -12.10 6.03
C LEU A 121 -1.46 -10.73 6.39
N LEU A 122 -2.43 -10.24 5.63
CA LEU A 122 -3.09 -8.94 5.85
C LEU A 122 -3.85 -8.88 7.19
N ALA A 123 -4.33 -10.01 7.70
CA ALA A 123 -5.01 -10.08 9.00
C ALA A 123 -4.10 -9.82 10.22
N ARG A 124 -2.77 -9.71 10.01
CA ARG A 124 -1.80 -9.45 11.09
C ARG A 124 -1.65 -7.97 11.46
N VAL A 125 -2.19 -7.06 10.66
CA VAL A 125 -2.08 -5.60 10.85
C VAL A 125 -3.46 -4.94 10.99
N PRO A 126 -3.54 -3.74 11.59
CA PRO A 126 -4.79 -2.98 11.66
C PRO A 126 -5.40 -2.74 10.28
N GLU A 127 -6.73 -2.66 10.23
CA GLU A 127 -7.46 -2.44 8.98
C GLU A 127 -7.37 -0.98 8.53
N THR A 128 -6.31 -0.66 7.78
CA THR A 128 -6.12 0.64 7.11
C THR A 128 -6.75 0.65 5.71
N GLU A 129 -6.77 1.80 5.04
CA GLU A 129 -7.23 1.89 3.65
C GLU A 129 -6.41 0.99 2.71
N ASN A 130 -5.09 0.92 2.88
CA ASN A 130 -4.20 0.09 2.06
C ASN A 130 -4.48 -1.40 2.29
N VAL A 131 -4.63 -1.81 3.55
CA VAL A 131 -4.97 -3.19 3.92
C VAL A 131 -6.34 -3.60 3.36
N ARG A 132 -7.34 -2.71 3.39
CA ARG A 132 -8.65 -2.96 2.78
C ARG A 132 -8.57 -3.17 1.27
N LYS A 133 -7.82 -2.32 0.56
CA LYS A 133 -7.63 -2.42 -0.90
C LYS A 133 -6.94 -3.73 -1.27
N ALA A 134 -5.85 -4.07 -0.59
CA ALA A 134 -5.13 -5.33 -0.81
C ALA A 134 -6.00 -6.55 -0.50
N SER A 135 -6.78 -6.51 0.58
CA SER A 135 -7.70 -7.60 0.96
C SER A 135 -8.81 -7.78 -0.07
N ALA A 136 -9.35 -6.70 -0.64
CA ALA A 136 -10.34 -6.77 -1.70
C ALA A 136 -9.74 -7.41 -2.96
N ALA A 137 -8.53 -7.03 -3.36
CA ALA A 137 -7.83 -7.63 -4.49
C ALA A 137 -7.59 -9.13 -4.28
N ALA A 138 -7.14 -9.54 -3.10
CA ALA A 138 -6.93 -10.94 -2.74
C ALA A 138 -8.23 -11.77 -2.78
N ARG A 139 -9.37 -11.21 -2.31
CA ARG A 139 -10.67 -11.90 -2.43
C ARG A 139 -11.12 -12.06 -3.87
N LEU A 140 -10.83 -11.08 -4.73
CA LEU A 140 -11.16 -11.15 -6.15
C LEU A 140 -10.29 -12.19 -6.88
N SER A 141 -9.02 -12.35 -6.50
CA SER A 141 -8.16 -13.39 -7.09
C SER A 141 -8.56 -14.81 -6.72
N LEU A 142 -9.29 -15.00 -5.62
CA LEU A 142 -9.83 -16.30 -5.20
C LEU A 142 -11.12 -16.68 -5.92
N ARG A 143 -11.77 -15.74 -6.61
CA ARG A 143 -12.92 -16.09 -7.44
C ARG A 143 -12.39 -16.90 -8.61
N PRO A 144 -12.96 -18.08 -8.90
CA PRO A 144 -12.67 -18.77 -10.14
C PRO A 144 -12.87 -17.77 -11.29
N PRO A 145 -11.96 -17.70 -12.27
CA PRO A 145 -12.27 -16.99 -13.49
C PRO A 145 -13.55 -17.64 -14.03
N ASP A 146 -14.60 -16.83 -14.16
CA ASP A 146 -15.78 -17.23 -14.89
C ASP A 146 -15.34 -17.52 -16.32
N ASP A 147 -15.24 -18.82 -16.64
CA ASP A 147 -14.82 -19.33 -17.94
C ASP A 147 -16.03 -19.64 -18.82
N TYR A 148 -17.23 -19.14 -18.48
CA TYR A 148 -18.46 -19.40 -19.22
C TYR A 148 -18.31 -18.99 -20.68
N ASP A 149 -17.60 -17.90 -20.99
CA ASP A 149 -17.33 -17.50 -22.38
C ASP A 149 -16.54 -18.58 -23.15
N THR A 150 -15.55 -19.20 -22.51
CA THR A 150 -14.74 -20.28 -23.13
C THR A 150 -15.54 -21.57 -23.27
N GLN A 151 -16.36 -21.90 -22.27
CA GLN A 151 -17.24 -23.08 -22.32
C GLN A 151 -18.30 -22.93 -23.41
N LEU A 152 -18.96 -21.77 -23.50
CA LEU A 152 -19.97 -21.45 -24.52
C LEU A 152 -19.36 -21.45 -25.92
N GLU A 153 -18.14 -20.94 -26.10
CA GLU A 153 -17.47 -20.96 -27.40
C GLU A 153 -17.24 -22.39 -27.91
N LYS A 154 -16.77 -23.30 -27.05
CA LYS A 154 -16.59 -24.72 -27.40
C LYS A 154 -17.90 -25.43 -27.73
N LEU A 155 -18.96 -25.13 -26.97
CA LEU A 155 -20.27 -25.74 -27.17
C LEU A 155 -20.97 -25.23 -28.44
N LEU A 156 -20.70 -23.99 -28.86
CA LEU A 156 -21.35 -23.36 -30.03
C LEU A 156 -21.16 -24.17 -31.33
N ASP A 157 -20.07 -24.93 -31.46
CA ASP A 157 -19.84 -25.75 -32.65
C ASP A 157 -20.67 -27.04 -32.68
N SER A 158 -21.04 -27.57 -31.51
CA SER A 158 -21.78 -28.83 -31.37
C SER A 158 -23.29 -28.64 -31.15
N VAL A 159 -23.76 -27.47 -30.67
CA VAL A 159 -25.20 -27.24 -30.32
C VAL A 159 -26.22 -27.55 -31.43
N LYS A 160 -25.80 -27.57 -32.70
CA LYS A 160 -26.67 -27.90 -33.84
C LYS A 160 -26.91 -29.41 -34.00
N LEU A 161 -25.92 -30.23 -33.64
CA LEU A 161 -25.90 -31.67 -33.87
C LEU A 161 -26.02 -32.49 -32.59
N ASP A 162 -25.85 -31.85 -31.44
CA ASP A 162 -25.82 -32.47 -30.12
C ASP A 162 -26.78 -31.73 -29.18
N ASP A 163 -27.84 -32.45 -28.78
CA ASP A 163 -28.88 -31.93 -27.89
C ASP A 163 -28.36 -31.77 -26.45
N ASP A 164 -27.41 -32.61 -26.01
CA ASP A 164 -26.79 -32.49 -24.69
C ASP A 164 -25.89 -31.25 -24.63
N ALA A 165 -25.12 -31.00 -25.70
CA ALA A 165 -24.34 -29.76 -25.81
C ALA A 165 -25.22 -28.51 -25.86
N ARG A 166 -26.40 -28.60 -26.47
CA ARG A 166 -27.38 -27.50 -26.48
C ARG A 166 -27.95 -27.25 -25.09
N GLN A 167 -28.30 -28.30 -24.35
CA GLN A 167 -28.79 -28.18 -22.99
C GLN A 167 -27.73 -27.55 -22.08
N GLN A 168 -26.48 -28.04 -22.15
CA GLN A 168 -25.37 -27.49 -21.37
C GLN A 168 -25.08 -26.02 -21.69
N PHE A 169 -25.24 -25.59 -22.95
CA PHE A 169 -25.11 -24.20 -23.35
C PHE A 169 -26.19 -23.31 -22.69
N VAL A 170 -27.43 -23.79 -22.65
CA VAL A 170 -28.56 -23.07 -22.01
C VAL A 170 -28.36 -23.00 -20.50
N ASP A 171 -27.93 -24.09 -19.86
CA ASP A 171 -27.68 -24.15 -18.42
C ASP A 171 -26.62 -23.11 -18.00
N ILE A 172 -25.55 -22.95 -18.78
CA ILE A 172 -24.53 -21.92 -18.54
C ILE A 172 -25.14 -20.50 -18.62
N LEU A 173 -26.01 -20.24 -19.60
CA LEU A 173 -26.69 -18.94 -19.74
C LEU A 173 -27.69 -18.65 -18.62
N GLU A 174 -28.25 -19.68 -17.99
CA GLU A 174 -29.09 -19.54 -16.81
C GLU A 174 -28.26 -19.19 -15.58
N VAL A 175 -27.11 -19.85 -15.40
CA VAL A 175 -26.16 -19.56 -14.30
C VAL A 175 -25.59 -18.15 -14.39
N MET A 176 -25.26 -17.67 -15.61
CA MET A 176 -24.85 -16.28 -15.85
C MET A 176 -25.95 -15.27 -15.49
N GLY A 177 -27.22 -15.68 -15.54
CA GLY A 177 -28.36 -14.81 -15.29
C GLY A 177 -28.67 -13.85 -16.45
N LEU A 178 -29.81 -13.18 -16.32
CA LEU A 178 -30.31 -12.22 -17.32
C LEU A 178 -29.64 -10.84 -17.22
N ASP A 179 -29.08 -10.51 -16.06
CA ASP A 179 -28.41 -9.23 -15.80
C ASP A 179 -26.95 -9.20 -16.26
N ASP A 180 -26.35 -10.36 -16.61
CA ASP A 180 -25.01 -10.41 -17.18
C ASP A 180 -25.03 -9.89 -18.64
N PRO A 181 -24.27 -8.82 -18.96
CA PRO A 181 -24.27 -8.20 -20.28
C PRO A 181 -23.81 -9.16 -21.40
N ARG A 182 -23.04 -10.21 -21.07
CA ARG A 182 -22.55 -11.21 -22.01
C ARG A 182 -23.65 -12.19 -22.43
N SER A 183 -24.62 -12.46 -21.57
CA SER A 183 -25.70 -13.42 -21.84
C SER A 183 -26.53 -13.07 -23.07
N ALA A 184 -26.73 -11.77 -23.35
CA ALA A 184 -27.44 -11.30 -24.55
C ALA A 184 -26.67 -11.62 -25.85
N VAL A 185 -25.34 -11.47 -25.82
CA VAL A 185 -24.45 -11.76 -26.96
C VAL A 185 -24.49 -13.25 -27.29
N TRP A 186 -24.39 -14.11 -26.28
CA TRP A 186 -24.37 -15.56 -26.46
C TRP A 186 -25.73 -16.14 -26.86
N ARG A 187 -26.85 -15.63 -26.35
CA ARG A 187 -28.19 -16.01 -26.82
C ARG A 187 -28.36 -15.73 -28.32
N LYS A 188 -27.88 -14.57 -28.79
CA LYS A 188 -27.90 -14.22 -30.22
C LYS A 188 -27.04 -15.18 -31.06
N LYS A 189 -25.84 -15.53 -30.60
CA LYS A 189 -24.95 -16.51 -31.27
C LYS A 189 -25.61 -17.89 -31.36
N LEU A 190 -26.26 -18.35 -30.28
CA LEU A 190 -26.98 -19.62 -30.25
C LEU A 190 -28.11 -19.65 -31.29
N THR A 191 -28.96 -18.60 -31.33
CA THR A 191 -30.03 -18.51 -32.33
C THR A 191 -29.48 -18.53 -33.76
N ALA A 192 -28.43 -17.76 -34.03
CA ALA A 192 -27.81 -17.70 -35.36
C ALA A 192 -27.15 -19.03 -35.80
N ARG A 193 -26.83 -19.92 -34.86
CA ARG A 193 -26.26 -21.24 -35.16
C ARG A 193 -27.33 -22.30 -35.43
N LEU A 194 -28.51 -22.13 -34.81
CA LEU A 194 -29.65 -23.06 -34.89
C LEU A 194 -30.52 -22.85 -36.14
N TYR A 195 -30.64 -21.62 -36.62
CA TYR A 195 -31.41 -21.24 -37.82
C TYR A 195 -30.48 -20.90 -38.99
#